data_AF-A0A3R7UET3-F1
#
_entry.id   AF-A0A3R7UET3-F1
#
_cell.length_a   1.000
_cell.length_b   1.000
_cell.length_c   1.000
_cell.angle_alpha   90.00
_cell.angle_beta   90.00
_cell.angle_gamma   90.00
#
_symmetry.space_group_name_H-M   'P 1'
#
loop_
_entity.id
_entity.type
_entity.pdbx_description
1 polymer ?
#
loop_
_entity_poly.entity_id
_entity_poly.type
_entity_poly.pdbx_seq_one_letter_code
_entity_poly.pdbx_strand_id
1 'polypeptide(L)' 'MYLTTEVKKEIFKKYGSSETNTGSTEGQIALFTHRINHLS' A
#
# COMPACT_ATOMS: atom_id res chain seq x y z
N MET A 1 0.45 -7.55 11.81
CA MET A 1 0.73 -6.11 12.03
C MET A 1 2.22 -5.83 11.85
N TYR A 2 2.70 -5.60 10.62
CA TYR A 2 3.95 -4.85 10.33
C TYR A 2 3.94 -4.47 8.85
N LEU A 3 3.47 -3.27 8.54
CA LEU A 3 3.69 -2.68 7.23
C LEU A 3 5.11 -2.10 7.24
N THR A 4 6.07 -2.78 6.61
CA THR A 4 7.42 -2.25 6.47
C THR A 4 7.47 -1.15 5.41
N THR A 5 8.52 -0.33 5.44
CA THR A 5 8.74 0.74 4.45
C THR A 5 8.88 0.18 3.04
N GLU A 6 9.46 -1.01 2.90
CA GLU A 6 9.69 -1.70 1.63
C GLU A 6 8.37 -2.17 1.03
N VAL A 7 7.54 -2.85 1.83
CA VAL A 7 6.21 -3.30 1.40
C VAL A 7 5.31 -2.13 1.04
N LYS A 8 5.37 -1.04 1.82
CA LYS A 8 4.62 0.18 1.49
C LYS A 8 5.06 0.75 0.14
N LYS A 9 6.36 0.89 -0.12
CA LYS A 9 6.87 1.37 -1.41
C LYS A 9 6.45 0.47 -2.57
N GLU A 10 6.49 -0.85 -2.37
CA GLU A 10 6.05 -1.81 -3.39
C GLU A 10 4.56 -1.67 -3.72
N ILE A 11 3.70 -1.51 -2.70
CA ILE A 11 2.26 -1.29 -2.89
C ILE A 11 2.01 -0.03 -3.72
N PHE A 12 2.64 1.10 -3.40
CA PHE A 12 2.45 2.35 -4.14
C PHE A 12 3.13 2.34 -5.51
N LYS A 13 4.23 1.60 -5.69
CA LYS A 13 4.82 1.37 -7.01
C LYS A 13 3.89 0.58 -7.93
N LYS A 14 3.15 -0.40 -7.37
CA LYS A 14 2.26 -1.29 -8.13
C LYS A 14 0.88 -0.69 -8.39
N TYR A 15 0.32 0.05 -7.43
CA TYR A 15 -1.06 0.54 -7.48
C TYR A 15 -1.18 2.06 -7.41
N GLY A 16 -0.10 2.80 -7.14
CA GLY A 16 -0.11 4.26 -7.00
C GLY A 16 0.50 5.03 -8.17
N SER A 17 0.82 4.36 -9.28
CA SER A 17 1.53 4.91 -10.45
C SER A 17 2.98 5.35 -10.17
N SER A 18 3.32 5.71 -8.93
CA SER A 18 4.66 6.01 -8.43
C SER A 18 4.75 5.60 -6.96
N GLU A 19 5.92 5.13 -6.53
CA GLU A 19 6.20 4.83 -5.11
C GLU A 19 6.10 6.07 -4.19
N THR A 20 6.21 7.27 -4.75
CA THR A 20 6.07 8.54 -4.02
C THR A 20 4.65 9.08 -4.05
N ASN A 21 3.79 8.57 -4.93
CA ASN A 21 2.39 9.00 -5.02
C ASN A 21 1.55 8.24 -4.00
N THR A 22 1.62 8.67 -2.74
CA THR A 22 0.84 8.07 -1.66
C THR A 22 -0.60 8.60 -1.60
N GLY A 23 -1.00 9.51 -2.49
CA GLY A 23 -2.33 10.13 -2.51
C GLY A 23 -3.34 9.46 -3.45
N SER A 24 -2.92 8.48 -4.26
CA SER A 24 -3.81 7.81 -5.21
C SER A 24 -4.86 6.96 -4.50
N THR A 25 -6.07 6.95 -5.07
CA THR A 25 -7.20 6.17 -4.57
C THR A 25 -6.86 4.67 -4.57
N GLU A 26 -6.31 4.16 -5.66
CA GLU A 26 -5.96 2.75 -5.85
C GLU A 26 -4.82 2.31 -4.91
N GLY A 27 -3.83 3.18 -4.69
CA GLY A 27 -2.73 2.91 -3.75
C GLY A 27 -3.21 2.83 -2.30
N GLN A 28 -4.14 3.71 -1.91
CA GLN A 28 -4.77 3.68 -0.59
C GLN A 28 -5.66 2.45 -0.41
N ILE A 29 -6.46 2.08 -1.40
CA ILE A 29 -7.26 0.84 -1.37
C ILE A 29 -6.34 -0.36 -1.15
N ALA A 30 -5.27 -0.50 -1.94
CA ALA A 30 -4.33 -1.60 -1.81
C ALA A 30 -3.65 -1.64 -0.44
N LEU A 31 -3.30 -0.48 0.12
CA LEU A 31 -2.74 -0.35 1.47
C LEU A 31 -3.72 -0.84 2.54
N PHE A 32 -5.00 -0.46 2.45
CA PHE A 32 -6.03 -0.91 3.38
C PHE A 32 -6.33 -2.40 3.25
N THR A 33 -6.41 -2.92 2.02
CA THR A 33 -6.55 -4.37 1.78
C THR A 33 -5.41 -5.15 2.43
N HIS A 34 -4.16 -4.71 2.25
CA HIS A 34 -3.01 -5.35 2.88
C HIS A 34 -3.13 -5.35 4.42
N ARG A 35 -3.62 -4.26 5.01
CA ARG A 35 -3.84 -4.15 6.46
C ARG A 35 -4.97 -5.06 6.96
N ILE A 36 -6.09 -5.14 6.23
CA ILE A 36 -7.22 -6.01 6.56
C ILE A 36 -6.79 -7.48 6.52
N ASN A 37 -6.05 -7.89 5.49
CA ASN A 37 -5.54 -9.27 5.37
C ASN A 37 -4.57 -9.66 6.49
N HIS A 38 -3.97 -8.69 7.19
CA HIS A 38 -3.09 -8.93 8.35
C HIS A 38 -3.83 -8.88 9.70
N LEU A 39 -5.12 -8.55 9.70
CA LEU A 39 -6.00 -8.55 10.87
C LEU A 39 -6.85 -9.84 10.95
N SER A 40 -7.20 -10.40 9.79
CA SER A 40 -7.87 -11.69 9.63
C SER A 40 -6.90 -12.85 9.74
#